data_AF-A0A259MDQ9-F1
#
_entry.id   AF-A0A259MDQ9-F1
#
_cell.length_a   1.000
_cell.length_b   1.000
_cell.length_c   1.000
_cell.angle_alpha   90.00
_cell.angle_beta   90.00
_cell.angle_gamma   90.00
#
_symmetry.space_group_name_H-M   'P 1'
#
loop_
_entity.id
_entity.type
_entity.pdbx_description
1 polymer ?
#
loop_
_entity_poly.entity_id
_entity_poly.type
_entity_poly.pdbx_seq_one_letter_code
_entity_poly.pdbx_strand_id
1 'polypeptide(L)'
;TRARIAADLPPLPLHWTAQGRLDLALLPGLTAQASTVQVEVELATAAPDLAQIWRNAAEPICQVQAQVEGWSIGWRWHPSQRFDLEQVSRWLQSLGWRRAKAVLHGAEGWHSLNALQGQALAAWSPSEWRKDSRLELIFDQAQNVDVLTTSIARCRIPATD
;
A
#
# COMPACT_ATOMS: atom_id res chain seq x y z
N THR A 1 -12.85 20.48 -6.59
CA THR A 1 -12.87 20.81 -5.14
C THR A 1 -13.90 19.93 -4.44
N ARG A 2 -13.84 19.79 -3.11
CA ARG A 2 -14.83 19.00 -2.35
C ARG A 2 -16.27 19.47 -2.62
N ALA A 3 -16.46 20.78 -2.78
CA ALA A 3 -17.75 21.38 -3.13
C ALA A 3 -18.30 20.89 -4.48
N ARG A 4 -17.45 20.77 -5.50
CA ARG A 4 -17.87 20.24 -6.82
C ARG A 4 -18.34 18.79 -6.72
N ILE A 5 -17.58 17.95 -6.01
CA ILE A 5 -17.94 16.53 -5.84
C ILE A 5 -19.25 16.39 -5.05
N ALA A 6 -19.45 17.23 -4.02
CA ALA A 6 -20.70 17.21 -3.25
C ALA A 6 -21.93 17.61 -4.08
N ALA A 7 -21.78 18.49 -5.07
CA ALA A 7 -22.87 18.91 -5.95
C ALA A 7 -23.32 17.82 -6.94
N ASP A 8 -22.42 16.89 -7.28
CA ASP A 8 -22.67 15.80 -8.25
C ASP A 8 -23.21 14.52 -7.57
N LEU A 9 -23.33 14.50 -6.23
CA LEU A 9 -23.73 13.33 -5.46
C LEU A 9 -25.20 13.43 -4.98
N PRO A 10 -25.88 12.29 -4.77
CA PRO A 10 -27.19 12.27 -4.12
C PRO A 10 -27.16 12.92 -2.74
N PRO A 11 -28.29 13.41 -2.20
CA PRO A 11 -28.37 14.09 -0.92
C PRO A 11 -28.27 13.10 0.26
N LEU A 12 -27.11 12.44 0.35
CA LEU A 12 -26.73 11.52 1.41
C LEU A 12 -25.66 12.18 2.31
N PRO A 13 -25.52 11.74 3.56
CA PRO A 13 -24.42 12.18 4.41
C PRO A 13 -23.06 11.95 3.73
N LEU A 14 -22.30 13.02 3.53
CA LEU A 14 -20.97 12.96 2.92
C LEU A 14 -19.89 13.04 3.99
N HIS A 15 -19.00 12.04 4.01
CA HIS A 15 -17.86 12.00 4.92
C HIS A 15 -16.54 12.08 4.14
N TRP A 16 -15.75 13.11 4.45
CA TRP A 16 -14.40 13.28 3.90
C TRP A 16 -13.37 12.79 4.91
N THR A 17 -12.62 11.75 4.58
CA THR A 17 -11.60 11.19 5.48
C THR A 17 -10.20 11.65 5.08
N ALA A 18 -9.31 11.72 6.07
CA ALA A 18 -7.87 11.84 5.86
C ALA A 18 -7.21 10.60 6.49
N GLN A 19 -6.30 9.97 5.76
CA GLN A 19 -5.61 8.74 6.20
C GLN A 19 -6.58 7.59 6.56
N GLY A 20 -7.73 7.51 5.89
CA GLY A 20 -8.70 6.41 6.08
C GLY A 20 -9.41 6.39 7.43
N ARG A 21 -9.26 7.42 8.28
CA ARG A 21 -10.00 7.50 9.55
C ARG A 21 -11.48 7.77 9.30
N LEU A 22 -12.32 6.84 9.74
CA LEU A 22 -13.78 6.94 9.76
C LEU A 22 -14.26 6.41 11.11
N ASP A 23 -15.10 7.17 11.80
CA ASP A 23 -15.72 6.71 13.04
C ASP A 23 -16.67 5.55 12.72
N LEU A 24 -16.53 4.45 13.48
CA LEU A 24 -17.38 3.27 13.33
C LEU A 24 -18.87 3.63 13.49
N ALA A 25 -19.21 4.60 14.34
CA ALA A 25 -20.57 5.07 14.53
C ALA A 25 -21.21 5.67 13.27
N LEU A 26 -20.39 6.06 12.28
CA LEU A 26 -20.84 6.62 11.00
C LEU A 26 -21.07 5.55 9.93
N LEU A 27 -20.74 4.28 10.20
CA LEU A 27 -20.91 3.20 9.23
C LEU A 27 -22.41 2.85 9.08
N PRO A 28 -22.98 2.95 7.86
CA PRO A 28 -24.35 2.52 7.63
C PRO A 28 -24.47 1.03 7.89
N GLY A 29 -25.54 0.63 8.58
CA GLY A 29 -25.79 -0.78 8.90
C GLY A 29 -24.98 -1.33 10.09
N LEU A 30 -24.29 -0.50 10.88
CA LEU A 30 -23.57 -0.95 12.09
C LEU A 30 -24.47 -1.76 13.05
N THR A 31 -25.75 -1.39 13.14
CA THR A 31 -26.75 -2.07 13.96
C THR A 31 -27.58 -3.10 13.20
N ALA A 32 -27.31 -3.30 11.90
CA ALA A 32 -28.04 -4.28 11.11
C ALA A 32 -27.68 -5.69 11.58
N GLN A 33 -28.69 -6.49 11.91
CA GLN A 33 -28.52 -7.91 12.20
C GLN A 33 -28.95 -8.72 10.99
N ALA A 34 -28.18 -9.77 10.69
CA ALA A 34 -28.51 -10.69 9.62
C ALA A 34 -29.85 -11.37 9.93
N SER A 35 -30.76 -11.35 8.97
CA SER A 35 -31.93 -12.22 8.98
C SER A 35 -31.52 -13.59 8.42
N THR A 36 -32.05 -14.67 8.98
CA THR A 36 -31.81 -16.03 8.47
C THR A 36 -32.49 -16.22 7.11
N VAL A 37 -31.75 -15.92 6.05
CA VAL A 37 -32.11 -16.25 4.67
C VAL A 37 -31.18 -17.36 4.19
N GLN A 38 -31.75 -18.46 3.72
CA GLN A 38 -30.99 -19.50 3.04
C GLN A 38 -30.58 -18.97 1.67
N VAL A 39 -29.30 -18.68 1.50
CA VAL A 39 -28.70 -18.31 0.22
C VAL A 39 -27.90 -19.50 -0.26
N GLU A 40 -28.23 -20.01 -1.44
CA GLU A 40 -27.40 -20.97 -2.16
C GLU A 40 -26.22 -20.18 -2.75
N VAL A 41 -25.04 -20.32 -2.13
CA VAL A 41 -23.84 -19.57 -2.51
C VAL A 41 -23.07 -20.39 -3.54
N GLU A 42 -23.08 -19.94 -4.79
CA GLU A 42 -22.19 -20.46 -5.83
C GLU A 42 -20.76 -19.92 -5.55
N LEU A 43 -19.88 -20.80 -5.08
CA LEU A 43 -18.51 -20.43 -4.74
C LEU A 43 -17.69 -20.22 -6.01
N ALA A 44 -17.00 -19.08 -6.11
CA ALA A 44 -16.07 -18.83 -7.20
C ALA A 44 -14.99 -19.93 -7.27
N THR A 45 -14.89 -20.60 -8.41
CA THR A 45 -13.98 -21.73 -8.69
C THR A 45 -12.58 -21.30 -9.13
N ALA A 46 -12.26 -20.01 -9.07
CA ALA A 46 -10.94 -19.51 -9.41
C ALA A 46 -9.89 -20.16 -8.49
N ALA A 47 -8.94 -20.87 -9.09
CA ALA A 47 -7.82 -21.43 -8.36
C ALA A 47 -7.15 -20.30 -7.55
N PRO A 48 -6.91 -20.50 -6.24
CA PRO A 48 -6.26 -19.49 -5.43
C PRO A 48 -4.91 -19.16 -6.06
N ASP A 49 -4.60 -17.87 -6.17
CA ASP A 49 -3.29 -17.40 -6.60
C ASP A 49 -2.24 -18.12 -5.74
N LEU A 50 -1.33 -18.84 -6.38
CA LEU A 50 -0.35 -19.67 -5.69
C LEU A 50 0.41 -18.77 -4.72
N ALA A 51 0.47 -19.18 -3.45
CA ALA A 51 1.15 -18.39 -2.43
C ALA A 51 2.58 -18.09 -2.91
N GLN A 52 2.88 -16.80 -3.10
CA GLN A 52 4.22 -16.40 -3.47
C GLN A 52 5.13 -16.55 -2.25
N ILE A 53 5.99 -17.57 -2.30
CA ILE A 53 6.95 -17.92 -1.25
C ILE A 53 8.31 -17.28 -1.59
N TRP A 54 8.99 -16.71 -0.59
CA TRP A 54 10.38 -16.30 -0.75
C TRP A 54 11.27 -17.55 -0.80
N ARG A 55 11.89 -17.79 -1.95
CA ARG A 55 12.94 -18.83 -2.10
C ARG A 55 14.23 -18.44 -1.38
N ASN A 56 14.50 -17.14 -1.31
CA ASN A 56 15.64 -16.53 -0.66
C ASN A 56 15.16 -15.31 0.13
N ALA A 57 15.43 -15.27 1.44
CA ALA A 57 15.02 -14.15 2.29
C ALA A 57 15.71 -12.84 1.93
N ALA A 58 16.80 -12.85 1.16
CA ALA A 58 17.52 -11.66 0.71
C ALA A 58 16.91 -11.01 -0.54
N GLU A 59 16.09 -11.76 -1.29
CA GLU A 59 15.52 -11.32 -2.57
C GLU A 59 14.06 -10.86 -2.38
N PRO A 60 13.69 -9.65 -2.83
CA PRO A 60 12.30 -9.29 -2.92
C PRO A 60 11.59 -10.08 -4.01
N ILE A 61 10.30 -10.33 -3.79
CA ILE A 61 9.39 -10.59 -4.89
C ILE A 61 9.04 -9.24 -5.52
N CYS A 62 9.37 -9.05 -6.80
CA CYS A 62 9.06 -7.85 -7.56
C CYS A 62 7.94 -8.15 -8.56
N GLN A 63 6.94 -7.25 -8.63
CA GLN A 63 5.84 -7.33 -9.58
C GLN A 63 5.70 -6.00 -10.30
N VAL A 64 5.57 -6.06 -11.62
CA VAL A 64 5.31 -4.89 -12.48
C VAL A 64 3.98 -5.09 -13.16
N GLN A 65 3.13 -4.06 -13.14
CA GLN A 65 1.88 -4.05 -13.88
C GLN A 65 1.90 -2.86 -14.83
N ALA A 66 1.72 -3.14 -16.12
CA ALA A 66 1.60 -2.14 -17.16
C ALA A 66 0.19 -2.22 -17.75
N GLN A 67 -0.62 -1.19 -17.51
CA GLN A 67 -1.97 -1.05 -18.05
C GLN A 67 -2.10 0.30 -18.77
N VAL A 68 -3.15 0.46 -19.57
CA VAL A 68 -3.42 1.71 -20.30
C VAL A 68 -3.53 2.91 -19.36
N GLU A 69 -4.06 2.69 -18.15
CA GLU A 69 -4.30 3.74 -17.15
C GLU A 69 -3.05 4.09 -16.32
N GLY A 70 -2.01 3.25 -16.38
CA GLY A 70 -0.78 3.50 -15.64
C GLY A 70 0.18 2.33 -15.54
N TRP A 71 1.35 2.66 -14.99
CA TRP A 71 2.40 1.70 -14.70
C TRP A 71 2.64 1.64 -13.19
N SER A 72 2.67 0.44 -12.62
CA SER A 72 2.99 0.24 -11.21
C SER A 72 4.08 -0.81 -11.02
N ILE A 73 4.79 -0.65 -9.92
CA ILE A 73 5.79 -1.60 -9.45
C ILE A 73 5.62 -1.82 -7.96
N GLY A 74 5.61 -3.08 -7.56
CA GLY A 74 5.50 -3.52 -6.19
C GLY A 74 6.66 -4.43 -5.80
N TRP A 75 7.15 -4.28 -4.58
CA TRP A 75 8.09 -5.20 -3.96
C TRP A 75 7.53 -5.75 -2.66
N ARG A 76 7.82 -7.02 -2.40
CA ARG A 76 7.56 -7.68 -1.11
C ARG A 76 8.83 -8.35 -0.60
N TRP A 77 9.30 -7.93 0.56
CA TRP A 77 10.49 -8.47 1.21
C TRP A 77 10.11 -9.34 2.41
N HIS A 78 10.94 -10.34 2.67
CA HIS A 78 10.85 -11.18 3.87
C HIS A 78 10.85 -10.30 5.14
N PRO A 79 10.05 -10.62 6.18
CA PRO A 79 9.92 -9.79 7.38
C PRO A 79 11.21 -9.58 8.19
N SER A 80 12.27 -10.38 7.95
CA SER A 80 13.60 -10.14 8.53
C SER A 80 14.35 -8.96 7.89
N GLN A 81 13.98 -8.55 6.67
CA GLN A 81 14.62 -7.39 6.03
C GLN A 81 14.09 -6.09 6.62
N ARG A 82 15.02 -5.26 7.08
CA ARG A 82 14.74 -3.96 7.70
C ARG A 82 15.21 -2.81 6.82
N PHE A 83 14.53 -1.69 6.92
CA PHE A 83 14.77 -0.50 6.10
C PHE A 83 15.03 0.74 6.96
N ASP A 84 15.94 1.57 6.49
CA ASP A 84 16.12 2.93 6.98
C ASP A 84 15.00 3.79 6.37
N LEU A 85 13.99 4.10 7.19
CA LEU A 85 12.81 4.83 6.75
C LEU A 85 13.13 6.26 6.33
N GLU A 86 14.20 6.86 6.85
CA GLU A 86 14.64 8.19 6.44
C GLU A 86 15.26 8.14 5.05
N GLN A 87 16.12 7.15 4.77
CA GLN A 87 16.66 6.92 3.44
C GLN A 87 15.56 6.59 2.42
N VAL A 88 14.60 5.73 2.78
CA VAL A 88 13.44 5.46 1.93
C VAL A 88 12.66 6.75 1.65
N SER A 89 12.44 7.60 2.65
CA SER A 89 11.73 8.87 2.47
C SER A 89 12.45 9.81 1.51
N ARG A 90 13.77 9.97 1.66
CA ARG A 90 14.60 10.79 0.76
C ARG A 90 14.58 10.24 -0.67
N TRP A 91 14.68 8.92 -0.82
CA TRP A 91 14.59 8.28 -2.13
C TRP A 91 13.22 8.50 -2.78
N LEU A 92 12.12 8.32 -2.03
CA LEU A 92 10.77 8.59 -2.53
C LEU A 92 10.60 10.04 -2.99
N GLN A 93 11.17 11.01 -2.28
CA GLN A 93 11.10 12.43 -2.68
C GLN A 93 11.87 12.74 -3.98
N SER A 94 12.84 11.90 -4.36
CA SER A 94 13.60 12.05 -5.61
C SER A 94 12.88 11.53 -6.86
N LEU A 95 11.72 10.87 -6.70
CA LEU A 95 11.00 10.17 -7.76
C LEU A 95 9.71 10.88 -8.14
N GLY A 96 9.35 10.81 -9.43
CA GLY A 96 8.10 11.35 -9.98
C GLY A 96 6.90 10.39 -9.92
N TRP A 97 6.66 9.71 -8.80
CA TRP A 97 5.49 8.82 -8.66
C TRP A 97 4.18 9.63 -8.49
N ARG A 98 3.07 9.02 -8.91
CA ARG A 98 1.68 9.48 -8.67
C ARG A 98 1.17 9.09 -7.29
N ARG A 99 1.50 7.87 -6.87
CA ARG A 99 1.19 7.36 -5.53
C ARG A 99 2.29 6.45 -5.01
N ALA A 100 2.57 6.55 -3.72
CA ALA A 100 3.41 5.62 -2.98
C ALA A 100 2.64 5.04 -1.81
N LYS A 101 2.66 3.71 -1.65
CA LYS A 101 2.10 3.01 -0.49
C LYS A 101 3.16 2.07 0.06
N ALA A 102 3.37 2.10 1.36
CA ALA A 102 4.35 1.25 1.99
C ALA A 102 3.89 0.74 3.35
N VAL A 103 4.36 -0.45 3.68
CA VAL A 103 4.45 -0.98 5.04
C VAL A 103 5.83 -1.58 5.17
N LEU A 104 6.74 -0.97 5.91
CA LEU A 104 8.13 -1.41 6.03
C LEU A 104 8.48 -1.71 7.48
N HIS A 105 9.27 -2.76 7.68
CA HIS A 105 9.94 -3.02 8.94
C HIS A 105 11.16 -2.09 9.05
N GLY A 106 11.10 -1.12 9.96
CA GLY A 106 12.18 -0.17 10.22
C GLY A 106 13.04 -0.55 11.43
N ALA A 107 13.91 0.38 11.85
CA ALA A 107 14.69 0.25 13.07
C ALA A 107 13.77 0.09 14.32
N GLU A 108 12.78 0.97 14.43
CA GLU A 108 11.87 1.04 15.58
C GLU A 108 10.59 0.19 15.40
N GLY A 109 10.64 -0.83 14.53
CA GLY A 109 9.49 -1.69 14.23
C GLY A 109 8.74 -1.29 12.96
N TRP A 110 7.47 -1.66 12.86
CA TRP A 110 6.70 -1.64 11.61
C TRP A 110 5.98 -0.34 11.39
N HIS A 111 6.13 0.22 10.19
CA HIS A 111 5.60 1.52 9.85
C HIS A 111 4.93 1.51 8.48
N SER A 112 3.93 2.35 8.31
CA SER A 112 3.19 2.53 7.07
C SER A 112 3.27 3.96 6.56
N LEU A 113 3.16 4.09 5.25
CA LEU A 113 3.13 5.36 4.53
C LEU A 113 2.15 5.25 3.38
N ASN A 114 1.35 6.30 3.17
CA ASN A 114 0.49 6.43 2.01
C ASN A 114 0.54 7.89 1.53
N ALA A 115 1.10 8.10 0.35
CA ALA A 115 1.38 9.42 -0.18
C ALA A 115 0.87 9.57 -1.61
N LEU A 116 0.38 10.78 -1.92
CA LEU A 116 -0.12 11.20 -3.22
C LEU A 116 0.75 12.31 -3.80
N GLN A 117 0.94 12.31 -5.11
CA GLN A 117 1.72 13.33 -5.81
C GLN A 117 1.17 14.73 -5.51
N GLY A 118 2.09 15.69 -5.38
CA GLY A 118 1.76 17.08 -5.03
C GLY A 118 1.46 17.32 -3.56
N GLN A 119 1.48 16.29 -2.72
CA GLN A 119 1.44 16.43 -1.26
C GLN A 119 2.84 16.24 -0.68
N ALA A 120 3.15 16.95 0.40
CA ALA A 120 4.36 16.66 1.17
C ALA A 120 4.32 15.21 1.64
N LEU A 121 5.48 14.53 1.62
CA LEU A 121 5.57 13.16 2.11
C LEU A 121 5.18 13.15 3.60
N ALA A 122 4.10 12.44 3.92
CA ALA A 122 3.62 12.35 5.29
C ALA A 122 4.66 11.63 6.17
N ALA A 123 4.61 11.90 7.48
CA ALA A 123 5.35 11.12 8.46
C ALA A 123 4.90 9.65 8.43
N TRP A 124 5.85 8.74 8.65
CA TRP A 124 5.57 7.33 8.82
C TRP A 124 4.69 7.11 10.06
N SER A 125 3.70 6.24 9.95
CA SER A 125 2.80 5.89 11.05
C SER A 125 3.05 4.45 11.51
N PRO A 126 3.01 4.15 12.82
CA PRO A 126 3.08 2.77 13.30
C PRO A 126 2.05 1.87 12.61
N SER A 127 2.43 0.62 12.37
CA SER A 127 1.59 -0.38 11.72
C SER A 127 1.62 -1.66 12.54
N GLU A 128 0.49 -2.37 12.64
CA GLU A 128 0.42 -3.71 13.27
C GLU A 128 0.70 -4.87 12.30
N TRP A 129 0.97 -4.56 11.03
CA TRP A 129 1.37 -5.57 10.06
C TRP A 129 2.75 -6.13 10.39
N ARG A 130 2.91 -7.47 10.46
CA ARG A 130 4.19 -8.15 10.76
C ARG A 130 4.60 -9.21 9.73
N LYS A 131 3.84 -9.37 8.64
CA LYS A 131 4.01 -10.51 7.71
C LYS A 131 5.13 -10.29 6.68
N ASP A 132 5.28 -9.07 6.19
CA ASP A 132 6.22 -8.72 5.12
C ASP A 132 6.34 -7.22 4.97
N SER A 133 7.53 -6.75 4.60
CA SER A 133 7.72 -5.38 4.13
C SER A 133 7.21 -5.28 2.69
N ARG A 134 6.46 -4.23 2.36
CA ARG A 134 5.94 -3.96 1.02
C ARG A 134 6.03 -2.49 0.65
N LEU A 135 6.32 -2.25 -0.61
CA LEU A 135 6.27 -0.93 -1.22
C LEU A 135 5.62 -1.07 -2.60
N GLU A 136 4.66 -0.22 -2.89
CA GLU A 136 4.03 -0.05 -4.19
C GLU A 136 4.19 1.40 -4.65
N LEU A 137 4.69 1.56 -5.87
CA LEU A 137 4.79 2.84 -6.57
C LEU A 137 3.94 2.80 -7.84
N ILE A 138 3.18 3.87 -8.06
CA ILE A 138 2.39 4.07 -9.28
C ILE A 138 2.96 5.28 -10.00
N PHE A 139 3.25 5.14 -11.29
CA PHE A 139 3.78 6.18 -12.17
C PHE A 139 2.83 6.47 -13.33
N ASP A 140 3.00 7.63 -13.97
CA ASP A 140 2.33 7.97 -15.23
C ASP A 140 2.85 7.12 -16.40
N GLN A 141 4.14 6.78 -16.37
CA GLN A 141 4.85 6.11 -17.45
C GLN A 141 5.74 5.00 -16.91
N ALA A 142 6.11 4.05 -17.77
CA ALA A 142 7.03 2.98 -17.44
C ALA A 142 8.37 3.52 -16.91
N GLN A 143 8.91 2.87 -15.88
CA GLN A 143 10.19 3.22 -15.26
C GLN A 143 11.21 2.10 -15.45
N ASN A 144 12.48 2.42 -15.23
CA ASN A 144 13.53 1.40 -15.21
C ASN A 144 13.46 0.57 -13.92
N VAL A 145 13.04 -0.68 -14.05
CA VAL A 145 12.83 -1.63 -12.94
C VAL A 145 14.12 -1.90 -12.16
N ASP A 146 15.24 -2.07 -12.86
CA ASP A 146 16.53 -2.39 -12.23
C ASP A 146 17.07 -1.21 -11.42
N VAL A 147 16.92 0.01 -11.94
CA VAL A 147 17.29 1.24 -11.23
C VAL A 147 16.45 1.40 -9.97
N LEU A 148 15.13 1.23 -10.07
CA LEU A 148 14.25 1.35 -8.90
C LEU A 148 14.57 0.27 -7.86
N THR A 149 14.72 -0.99 -8.29
CA THR A 149 15.00 -2.13 -7.41
C THR A 149 16.36 -1.98 -6.72
N THR A 150 17.39 -1.58 -7.45
CA THR A 150 18.73 -1.33 -6.89
C THR A 150 18.70 -0.16 -5.91
N SER A 151 17.95 0.90 -6.22
CA SER A 151 17.89 2.10 -5.38
C SER A 151 17.21 1.81 -4.04
N ILE A 152 16.06 1.14 -4.03
CA ILE A 152 15.38 0.79 -2.77
C ILE A 152 16.18 -0.24 -1.96
N ALA A 153 16.92 -1.14 -2.62
CA ALA A 153 17.78 -2.11 -1.94
C ALA A 153 18.93 -1.46 -1.15
N ARG A 154 19.36 -0.24 -1.53
CA ARG A 154 20.37 0.55 -0.79
C ARG A 154 19.83 1.15 0.50
N CYS A 155 18.51 1.27 0.65
CA CYS A 155 17.88 1.75 1.88
C CYS A 155 17.74 0.67 2.96
N ARG A 156 18.27 -0.54 2.74
CA ARG A 156 18.22 -1.63 3.72
C ARG A 156 19.23 -1.42 4.83
N ILE A 157 18.81 -1.74 6.04
CA ILE A 157 19.70 -1.83 7.20
C ILE A 157 20.40 -3.20 7.12
N PRO A 158 21.74 -3.26 7.15
CA PRO A 158 22.45 -4.52 7.22
C PRO A 158 21.98 -5.34 8.43
N ALA A 159 21.93 -6.67 8.28
CA ALA A 159 21.79 -7.51 9.46
C ALA A 159 23.02 -7.27 10.36
N THR A 160 22.80 -6.99 11.64
CA THR A 160 23.87 -7.01 12.62
C THR A 160 24.18 -8.49 12.87
N ASP A 161 25.40 -8.92 12.57
CA ASP A 161 25.92 -10.24 12.95
C ASP A 161 26.00 -10.40 14.47
#